data_AF-A0A974VWK0-F1
#
_entry.id   AF-A0A974VWK0-F1
#
_cell.length_a   1.000
_cell.length_b   1.000
_cell.length_c   1.000
_cell.angle_alpha   90.00
_cell.angle_beta   90.00
_cell.angle_gamma   90.00
#
_symmetry.space_group_name_H-M   'P 1'
#
loop_
_entity.id
_entity.type
_entity.pdbx_description
1 polymer ?
#
loop_
_entity_poly.entity_id
_entity_poly.type
_entity_poly.pdbx_seq_one_letter_code
_entity_poly.pdbx_strand_id
1 'polypeptide(L)'
;MTYIFKGSPEDMMSSLFAGLQRASGESAGAEAAFHEALVSLVGLHHAQAVQGAADPPRLARFREESSQALLAFPQRLGFLVNEALILAEDASDYEWPRLCLNRSVIQFLIDDYAATPIPALIDRQDLTELDEEMARVGDRQGPLDEDQIPRGMPQSHWWWRYPQDEDEDDAQRDEAHGGSTDTGDADGESSARGTLVLDPQRSFDDLCATLAEQGWEVVNASRQPIVPGEPEHALFERAAQHLAYSFNPVCRLRLLEVPLDLDDATVALLPVQDVQDVQGWLSEPDERTQLRGILAAAHLPHPRLLEGVTRLHGHPRASIANAARHSSASIQATLHADDRARATALTAIEVLKQELTPLIQALASEHGAALAQRLRPQGADYARAFHPQIAEAARQAYEALWADPPRVGSASASSRLELHVAPAGMLLEDNELSRHFPGGYRAIAPLLDPHRVWVAWKIIAPGHSAGIAYDGLVWLDDHWAWFPKPYRALAHLVR
;
A
#
# COMPACT_ATOMS: atom_id res chain seq x y z
N MET A 1 21.79 -13.82 -10.15
CA MET A 1 23.19 -13.90 -9.65
C MET A 1 23.31 -15.21 -8.87
N THR A 2 23.95 -16.24 -9.41
CA THR A 2 24.07 -17.53 -8.71
C THR A 2 25.19 -17.42 -7.68
N TYR A 3 24.87 -17.46 -6.38
CA TYR A 3 25.87 -17.48 -5.32
C TYR A 3 26.56 -18.84 -5.33
N ILE A 4 27.76 -18.91 -5.91
CA ILE A 4 28.55 -20.14 -5.94
C ILE A 4 29.38 -20.21 -4.67
N PHE A 5 28.82 -20.83 -3.63
CA PHE A 5 29.57 -21.20 -2.43
C PHE A 5 30.53 -22.34 -2.79
N LYS A 6 31.84 -22.11 -2.62
CA LYS A 6 32.89 -23.12 -2.87
C LYS A 6 33.69 -23.33 -1.60
N GLY A 7 34.03 -24.58 -1.33
CA GLY A 7 34.84 -24.97 -0.17
C GLY A 7 34.05 -25.76 0.86
N SER A 8 34.76 -26.26 1.84
CA SER A 8 34.27 -27.02 2.99
C SER A 8 33.55 -26.12 4.00
N PRO A 9 32.78 -26.70 4.96
CA PRO A 9 32.30 -25.97 6.12
C PRO A 9 33.40 -25.16 6.82
N GLU A 10 34.61 -25.71 6.92
CA GLU A 10 35.79 -25.05 7.47
C GLU A 10 36.23 -23.82 6.68
N ASP A 11 36.13 -23.86 5.36
CA ASP A 11 36.44 -22.72 4.51
C ASP A 11 35.43 -21.59 4.74
N MET A 12 34.15 -21.92 4.93
CA MET A 12 33.08 -20.94 5.20
C MET A 12 33.25 -20.29 6.58
N MET A 13 33.52 -21.09 7.62
CA MET A 13 33.84 -20.59 8.96
C MET A 13 35.06 -19.64 8.93
N SER A 14 36.11 -20.02 8.20
CA SER A 14 37.31 -19.19 8.05
C SER A 14 37.04 -17.90 7.27
N SER A 15 36.19 -17.98 6.24
CA SER A 15 35.80 -16.84 5.41
C SER A 15 35.03 -15.78 6.21
N LEU A 16 34.15 -16.21 7.13
CA LEU A 16 33.47 -15.31 8.06
C LEU A 16 34.47 -14.49 8.89
N PHE A 17 35.43 -15.14 9.56
CA PHE A 17 36.42 -14.43 10.38
C PHE A 17 37.31 -13.50 9.55
N ALA A 18 37.75 -13.95 8.37
CA ALA A 18 38.55 -13.12 7.47
C ALA A 18 37.77 -11.87 6.99
N GLY A 19 36.48 -12.01 6.70
CA GLY A 19 35.63 -10.88 6.35
C GLY A 19 35.40 -9.93 7.53
N LEU A 20 35.13 -10.44 8.74
CA LEU A 20 34.99 -9.61 9.95
C LEU A 20 36.28 -8.86 10.29
N GLN A 21 37.45 -9.48 10.09
CA GLN A 21 38.74 -8.80 10.26
C GLN A 21 38.96 -7.70 9.22
N ARG A 22 38.56 -7.89 7.96
CA ARG A 22 38.58 -6.82 6.95
C ARG A 22 37.59 -5.70 7.30
N ALA A 23 36.44 -6.07 7.88
CA ALA A 23 35.37 -5.16 8.27
C ALA A 23 35.73 -4.27 9.47
N SER A 24 36.73 -4.63 10.28
CA SER A 24 37.15 -3.86 11.46
C SER A 24 37.96 -2.59 11.13
N GLY A 25 38.40 -2.42 9.87
CA GLY A 25 39.05 -1.19 9.43
C GLY A 25 38.04 -0.10 9.01
N GLU A 26 38.49 1.16 8.95
CA GLU A 26 37.70 2.30 8.45
C GLU A 26 37.72 2.43 6.91
N SER A 27 38.05 1.35 6.19
CA SER A 27 38.16 1.40 4.73
C SER A 27 36.78 1.51 4.07
N ALA A 28 36.72 2.12 2.88
CA ALA A 28 35.51 2.18 2.06
C ALA A 28 34.92 0.80 1.69
N GLY A 29 35.67 -0.30 1.91
CA GLY A 29 35.20 -1.68 1.70
C GLY A 29 34.77 -2.41 2.98
N ALA A 30 34.76 -1.76 4.14
CA ALA A 30 34.50 -2.42 5.42
C ALA A 30 33.06 -2.97 5.52
N GLU A 31 32.09 -2.26 4.95
CA GLU A 31 30.68 -2.67 4.90
C GLU A 31 30.48 -3.87 3.97
N ALA A 32 31.03 -3.80 2.75
CA ALA A 32 31.01 -4.92 1.82
C ALA A 32 31.68 -6.18 2.42
N ALA A 33 32.83 -6.01 3.10
CA ALA A 33 33.50 -7.12 3.78
C ALA A 33 32.69 -7.71 4.95
N PHE A 34 31.95 -6.88 5.68
CA PHE A 34 31.04 -7.32 6.73
C PHE A 34 29.89 -8.15 6.15
N HIS A 35 29.27 -7.65 5.07
CA HIS A 35 28.21 -8.36 4.38
C HIS A 35 28.69 -9.70 3.78
N GLU A 36 29.85 -9.72 3.12
CA GLU A 36 30.50 -10.95 2.63
C GLU A 36 30.76 -11.97 3.76
N ALA A 37 31.21 -11.49 4.93
CA ALA A 37 31.38 -12.35 6.11
C ALA A 37 30.05 -12.98 6.54
N LEU A 38 28.97 -12.19 6.62
CA LEU A 38 27.67 -12.68 7.02
C LEU A 38 27.06 -13.67 6.02
N VAL A 39 27.22 -13.42 4.72
CA VAL A 39 26.82 -14.34 3.65
C VAL A 39 27.52 -15.71 3.78
N SER A 40 28.70 -15.77 4.40
CA SER A 40 29.39 -17.04 4.68
C SER A 40 28.63 -17.94 5.67
N LEU A 41 27.66 -17.41 6.44
CA LEU A 41 26.75 -18.24 7.25
C LEU A 41 25.82 -19.07 6.36
N VAL A 42 25.26 -18.48 5.31
CA VAL A 42 24.46 -19.22 4.31
C VAL A 42 25.34 -20.22 3.57
N GLY A 43 26.56 -19.82 3.23
CA GLY A 43 27.56 -20.70 2.64
C GLY A 43 27.92 -21.90 3.51
N LEU A 44 27.97 -21.73 4.84
CA LEU A 44 28.23 -22.82 5.79
C LEU A 44 27.13 -23.88 5.73
N HIS A 45 25.85 -23.48 5.80
CA HIS A 45 24.71 -24.40 5.67
C HIS A 45 24.71 -25.12 4.31
N HIS A 46 25.04 -24.38 3.23
CA HIS A 46 25.22 -24.95 1.91
C HIS A 46 26.32 -26.03 1.87
N ALA A 47 27.50 -25.72 2.41
CA ALA A 47 28.63 -26.63 2.43
C ALA A 47 28.32 -27.89 3.26
N GLN A 48 27.62 -27.74 4.39
CA GLN A 48 27.20 -28.88 5.22
C GLN A 48 26.25 -29.83 4.48
N ALA A 49 25.33 -29.30 3.69
CA ALA A 49 24.41 -30.11 2.89
C ALA A 49 25.11 -30.84 1.72
N VAL A 50 26.16 -30.24 1.14
CA VAL A 50 26.86 -30.80 -0.03
C VAL A 50 28.00 -31.75 0.36
N GLN A 51 28.77 -31.42 1.40
CA GLN A 51 30.02 -32.09 1.74
C GLN A 51 29.96 -32.85 3.07
N GLY A 52 28.85 -32.72 3.81
CA GLY A 52 28.64 -33.36 5.10
C GLY A 52 28.68 -32.36 6.26
N ALA A 53 27.98 -32.69 7.34
CA ALA A 53 27.91 -31.84 8.52
C ALA A 53 29.29 -31.65 9.15
N ALA A 54 29.62 -30.40 9.51
CA ALA A 54 30.78 -30.12 10.34
C ALA A 54 30.64 -30.76 11.73
N ASP A 55 31.78 -31.02 12.36
CA ASP A 55 31.87 -31.57 13.71
C ASP A 55 31.09 -30.69 14.72
N PRO A 56 30.11 -31.23 15.49
CA PRO A 56 29.27 -30.41 16.36
C PRO A 56 30.02 -29.63 17.45
N PRO A 57 31.02 -30.19 18.17
CA PRO A 57 31.88 -29.44 19.07
C PRO A 57 32.61 -28.28 18.38
N ARG A 58 33.08 -28.48 17.15
CA ARG A 58 33.70 -27.42 16.35
C ARG A 58 32.72 -26.32 15.98
N LEU A 59 31.49 -26.65 15.56
CA LEU A 59 30.44 -25.67 15.27
C LEU A 59 30.05 -24.85 16.50
N ALA A 60 29.94 -25.50 17.66
CA ALA A 60 29.64 -24.82 18.92
C ALA A 60 30.72 -23.77 19.26
N ARG A 61 32.01 -24.16 19.14
CA ARG A 61 33.13 -23.23 19.32
C ARG A 61 33.11 -22.10 18.30
N PHE A 62 32.87 -22.42 17.03
CA PHE A 62 32.76 -21.41 15.97
C PHE A 62 31.71 -20.35 16.32
N ARG A 63 30.48 -20.77 16.71
CA ARG A 63 29.39 -19.86 17.09
C ARG A 63 29.75 -18.97 18.29
N GLU A 64 30.43 -19.52 19.28
CA GLU A 64 30.91 -18.75 20.43
C GLU A 64 31.93 -17.68 20.00
N GLU A 65 32.96 -18.07 19.25
CA GLU A 65 34.03 -17.18 18.78
C GLU A 65 33.51 -16.13 17.79
N SER A 66 32.67 -16.52 16.81
CA SER A 66 32.08 -15.61 15.84
C SER A 66 31.07 -14.67 16.49
N SER A 67 30.32 -15.11 17.51
CA SER A 67 29.47 -14.21 18.28
C SER A 67 30.26 -13.10 18.95
N GLN A 68 31.42 -13.42 19.54
CA GLN A 68 32.27 -12.39 20.16
C GLN A 68 32.81 -11.41 19.11
N ALA A 69 33.20 -11.91 17.94
CA ALA A 69 33.66 -11.06 16.84
C ALA A 69 32.54 -10.17 16.29
N LEU A 70 31.33 -10.69 16.14
CA LEU A 70 30.15 -9.97 15.67
C LEU A 70 29.71 -8.87 16.65
N LEU A 71 29.87 -9.10 17.96
CA LEU A 71 29.59 -8.10 18.99
C LEU A 71 30.53 -6.88 18.96
N ALA A 72 31.61 -6.91 18.16
CA ALA A 72 32.39 -5.71 17.85
C ALA A 72 31.68 -4.77 16.85
N PHE A 73 30.58 -5.21 16.23
CA PHE A 73 29.81 -4.48 15.21
C PHE A 73 28.32 -4.34 15.54
N PRO A 74 27.94 -3.94 16.77
CA PRO A 74 26.54 -3.98 17.20
C PRO A 74 25.63 -3.07 16.36
N GLN A 75 26.15 -1.92 15.92
CA GLN A 75 25.41 -1.01 15.03
C GLN A 75 25.14 -1.66 13.67
N ARG A 76 26.14 -2.31 13.04
CA ARG A 76 25.96 -2.95 11.73
C ARG A 76 24.99 -4.13 11.79
N LEU A 77 24.98 -4.87 12.90
CA LEU A 77 23.98 -5.92 13.14
C LEU A 77 22.57 -5.35 13.27
N GLY A 78 22.41 -4.26 14.01
CA GLY A 78 21.12 -3.57 14.12
C GLY A 78 20.62 -3.04 12.77
N PHE A 79 21.52 -2.59 11.89
CA PHE A 79 21.15 -2.12 10.56
C PHE A 79 20.85 -3.22 9.54
N LEU A 80 21.22 -4.48 9.80
CA LEU A 80 21.09 -5.56 8.82
C LEU A 80 19.64 -5.78 8.36
N VAL A 81 18.67 -5.71 9.27
CA VAL A 81 17.25 -5.84 8.94
C VAL A 81 16.80 -4.64 8.12
N ASN A 82 17.17 -3.43 8.52
CA ASN A 82 16.84 -2.21 7.80
C ASN A 82 17.43 -2.19 6.38
N GLU A 83 18.66 -2.68 6.18
CA GLU A 83 19.24 -2.83 4.84
C GLU A 83 18.47 -3.83 3.98
N ALA A 84 18.05 -4.95 4.56
CA ALA A 84 17.21 -5.93 3.86
C ALA A 84 15.82 -5.36 3.55
N LEU A 85 15.24 -4.58 4.46
CA LEU A 85 13.95 -3.93 4.27
C LEU A 85 14.01 -2.90 3.14
N ILE A 86 15.04 -2.05 3.14
CA ILE A 86 15.30 -1.11 2.05
C ILE A 86 15.44 -1.85 0.71
N LEU A 87 16.15 -2.98 0.69
CA LEU A 87 16.27 -3.81 -0.51
C LEU A 87 14.91 -4.41 -0.92
N ALA A 88 14.04 -4.77 0.02
CA ALA A 88 12.70 -5.30 -0.26
C ALA A 88 11.77 -4.25 -0.87
N GLU A 89 11.77 -3.04 -0.32
CA GLU A 89 10.99 -1.90 -0.82
C GLU A 89 11.35 -1.56 -2.27
N ASP A 90 12.65 -1.61 -2.59
CA ASP A 90 13.17 -1.23 -3.91
C ASP A 90 13.33 -2.43 -4.87
N ALA A 91 12.98 -3.66 -4.44
CA ALA A 91 13.31 -4.89 -5.15
C ALA A 91 12.72 -4.96 -6.57
N SER A 92 13.61 -4.93 -7.56
CA SER A 92 13.36 -5.35 -8.93
C SER A 92 13.46 -6.88 -9.11
N ASP A 93 13.06 -7.40 -10.28
CA ASP A 93 13.10 -8.84 -10.62
C ASP A 93 14.48 -9.51 -10.44
N TYR A 94 15.55 -8.72 -10.39
CA TYR A 94 16.92 -9.23 -10.25
C TYR A 94 17.43 -9.26 -8.79
N GLU A 95 16.69 -8.67 -7.86
CA GLU A 95 17.13 -8.47 -6.48
C GLU A 95 16.58 -9.50 -5.50
N TRP A 96 15.54 -10.27 -5.89
CA TRP A 96 14.92 -11.28 -5.05
C TRP A 96 15.88 -12.35 -4.51
N PRO A 97 16.82 -12.93 -5.30
CA PRO A 97 17.82 -13.85 -4.75
C PRO A 97 18.71 -13.24 -3.67
N ARG A 98 19.04 -11.95 -3.81
CA ARG A 98 19.86 -11.22 -2.84
C ARG A 98 19.07 -10.94 -1.56
N LEU A 99 17.79 -10.59 -1.71
CA LEU A 99 16.90 -10.36 -0.57
C LEU A 99 16.68 -11.64 0.24
N CYS A 100 16.40 -12.77 -0.44
CA CYS A 100 16.31 -14.10 0.17
C CYS A 100 17.59 -14.49 0.93
N LEU A 101 18.75 -14.13 0.36
CA LEU A 101 20.05 -14.35 1.00
C LEU A 101 20.18 -13.55 2.30
N ASN A 102 19.89 -12.24 2.24
CA ASN A 102 19.96 -11.35 3.41
C ASN A 102 19.03 -11.80 4.52
N ARG A 103 17.79 -12.18 4.17
CA ARG A 103 16.82 -12.68 5.15
C ARG A 103 17.25 -14.00 5.80
N SER A 104 17.92 -14.87 5.04
CA SER A 104 18.49 -16.11 5.56
C SER A 104 19.64 -15.87 6.51
N VAL A 105 20.52 -14.91 6.21
CA VAL A 105 21.56 -14.48 7.15
C VAL A 105 20.94 -14.04 8.47
N ILE A 106 19.92 -13.18 8.43
CA ILE A 106 19.20 -12.71 9.62
C ILE A 106 18.61 -13.89 10.40
N GLN A 107 17.95 -14.83 9.71
CA GLN A 107 17.37 -16.00 10.36
C GLN A 107 18.43 -16.90 11.02
N PHE A 108 19.57 -17.13 10.37
CA PHE A 108 20.66 -17.90 10.97
C PHE A 108 21.28 -17.18 12.18
N LEU A 109 21.38 -15.85 12.16
CA LEU A 109 21.79 -15.07 13.34
C LEU A 109 20.78 -15.19 14.49
N ILE A 110 19.51 -15.44 14.22
CA ILE A 110 18.50 -15.69 15.26
C ILE A 110 18.59 -17.13 15.78
N ASP A 111 18.62 -18.11 14.87
CA ASP A 111 18.48 -19.53 15.20
C ASP A 111 19.79 -20.14 15.69
N ASP A 112 20.89 -19.97 14.95
CA ASP A 112 22.18 -20.59 15.28
C ASP A 112 22.87 -19.92 16.47
N TYR A 113 22.53 -18.65 16.74
CA TYR A 113 23.09 -17.84 17.82
C TYR A 113 22.08 -17.57 18.94
N ALA A 114 21.00 -18.36 19.04
CA ALA A 114 19.97 -18.21 20.07
C ALA A 114 20.52 -18.21 21.52
N ALA A 115 21.69 -18.83 21.74
CA ALA A 115 22.36 -18.89 23.04
C ALA A 115 23.32 -17.71 23.30
N THR A 116 23.39 -16.72 22.41
CA THR A 116 24.28 -15.55 22.54
C THR A 116 23.47 -14.25 22.57
N PRO A 117 24.10 -13.08 22.82
CA PRO A 117 23.40 -11.80 22.79
C PRO A 117 22.98 -11.31 21.39
N ILE A 118 23.41 -11.97 20.31
CA ILE A 118 23.19 -11.50 18.92
C ILE A 118 21.71 -11.32 18.57
N PRO A 119 20.79 -12.25 18.88
CA PRO A 119 19.37 -12.09 18.53
C PRO A 119 18.71 -10.87 19.20
N ALA A 120 19.24 -10.40 20.34
CA ALA A 120 18.72 -9.22 21.02
C ALA A 120 19.09 -7.91 20.31
N LEU A 121 20.03 -7.94 19.36
CA LEU A 121 20.41 -6.80 18.53
C LEU A 121 19.55 -6.69 17.26
N ILE A 122 18.72 -7.69 16.97
CA ILE A 122 17.83 -7.73 15.81
C ILE A 122 16.45 -7.28 16.26
N ASP A 123 16.00 -6.15 15.74
CA ASP A 123 14.67 -5.63 16.03
C ASP A 123 13.60 -6.55 15.41
N ARG A 124 12.74 -7.11 16.25
CA ARG A 124 11.69 -8.05 15.82
C ARG A 124 10.58 -7.35 15.04
N GLN A 125 10.32 -6.09 15.32
CA GLN A 125 9.31 -5.32 14.60
C GLN A 125 9.81 -5.01 13.19
N ASP A 126 11.06 -4.59 13.04
CA ASP A 126 11.66 -4.39 11.71
C ASP A 126 11.69 -5.71 10.92
N LEU A 127 11.90 -6.85 11.60
CA LEU A 127 11.89 -8.17 10.96
C LEU A 127 10.51 -8.56 10.44
N THR A 128 9.45 -8.28 11.21
CA THR A 128 8.07 -8.48 10.75
C THR A 128 7.76 -7.62 9.53
N GLU A 129 8.19 -6.34 9.53
CA GLU A 129 8.03 -5.45 8.38
C GLU A 129 8.79 -5.96 7.14
N LEU A 130 10.01 -6.47 7.34
CA LEU A 130 10.77 -7.12 6.27
C LEU A 130 10.03 -8.34 5.72
N ASP A 131 9.46 -9.19 6.58
CA ASP A 131 8.70 -10.38 6.14
C ASP A 131 7.44 -9.98 5.35
N GLU A 132 6.73 -8.92 5.75
CA GLU A 132 5.58 -8.37 5.02
C GLU A 132 5.98 -7.82 3.64
N GLU A 133 7.05 -7.02 3.56
CA GLU A 133 7.54 -6.51 2.27
C GLU A 133 8.06 -7.64 1.37
N MET A 134 8.75 -8.63 1.96
CA MET A 134 9.19 -9.82 1.22
C MET A 134 8.02 -10.64 0.68
N ALA A 135 6.90 -10.75 1.42
CA ALA A 135 5.70 -11.41 0.91
C ALA A 135 5.19 -10.68 -0.34
N ARG A 136 5.07 -9.34 -0.29
CA ARG A 136 4.66 -8.55 -1.47
C ARG A 136 5.61 -8.70 -2.66
N VAL A 137 6.92 -8.79 -2.41
CA VAL A 137 7.89 -9.06 -3.48
C VAL A 137 7.69 -10.46 -4.04
N GLY A 138 7.46 -11.44 -3.16
CA GLY A 138 7.12 -12.82 -3.50
C GLY A 138 5.87 -12.95 -4.36
N ASP A 139 4.79 -12.22 -4.04
CA ASP A 139 3.55 -12.21 -4.84
C ASP A 139 3.82 -11.75 -6.29
N ARG A 140 4.73 -10.80 -6.46
CA ARG A 140 5.07 -10.26 -7.79
C ARG A 140 6.04 -11.14 -8.57
N GLN A 141 7.02 -11.72 -7.89
CA GLN A 141 8.16 -12.40 -8.54
C GLN A 141 8.06 -13.93 -8.52
N GLY A 142 7.25 -14.49 -7.63
CA GLY A 142 7.10 -15.92 -7.42
C GLY A 142 8.31 -16.58 -6.73
N PRO A 143 8.33 -17.92 -6.67
CA PRO A 143 9.44 -18.68 -6.12
C PRO A 143 10.68 -18.58 -7.02
N LEU A 144 11.86 -18.74 -6.41
CA LEU A 144 13.12 -18.83 -7.15
C LEU A 144 13.29 -20.23 -7.77
N ASP A 145 14.02 -20.30 -8.87
CA ASP A 145 14.40 -21.58 -9.48
C ASP A 145 15.26 -22.40 -8.50
N GLU A 146 15.10 -23.73 -8.49
CA GLU A 146 15.79 -24.62 -7.54
C GLU A 146 17.33 -24.54 -7.65
N ASP A 147 17.88 -24.14 -8.80
CA ASP A 147 19.32 -23.93 -8.98
C ASP A 147 19.83 -22.60 -8.43
N GLN A 148 18.93 -21.66 -8.11
CA GLN A 148 19.22 -20.40 -7.43
C GLN A 148 19.15 -20.55 -5.91
N ILE A 149 18.43 -21.55 -5.40
CA ILE A 149 18.31 -21.82 -3.97
C ILE A 149 19.56 -22.53 -3.46
N PRO A 150 20.28 -21.99 -2.45
CA PRO A 150 21.38 -22.71 -1.86
C PRO A 150 20.91 -24.06 -1.29
N ARG A 151 21.63 -25.15 -1.63
CA ARG A 151 21.34 -26.48 -1.06
C ARG A 151 21.33 -26.44 0.46
N GLY A 152 20.39 -27.17 1.08
CA GLY A 152 20.29 -27.26 2.54
C GLY A 152 19.57 -26.09 3.22
N MET A 153 19.03 -25.11 2.48
CA MET A 153 18.20 -24.07 3.09
C MET A 153 16.97 -24.67 3.79
N PRO A 154 16.72 -24.33 5.08
CA PRO A 154 15.58 -24.84 5.83
C PRO A 154 14.24 -24.54 5.16
N GLN A 155 13.24 -25.40 5.40
CA GLN A 155 11.87 -25.16 4.92
C GLN A 155 11.23 -23.93 5.59
N SER A 156 11.67 -23.55 6.79
CA SER A 156 11.23 -22.32 7.47
C SER A 156 11.66 -21.05 6.73
N HIS A 157 12.62 -21.13 5.81
CA HIS A 157 13.02 -20.01 4.95
C HIS A 157 12.11 -19.96 3.72
N TRP A 158 10.80 -19.75 3.97
CA TRP A 158 9.74 -19.82 2.96
C TRP A 158 10.00 -18.90 1.76
N TRP A 159 10.71 -17.79 1.96
CA TRP A 159 11.02 -16.83 0.90
C TRP A 159 11.82 -17.41 -0.28
N TRP A 160 12.60 -18.49 -0.08
CA TRP A 160 13.25 -19.18 -1.22
C TRP A 160 12.26 -19.94 -2.09
N ARG A 161 11.18 -20.42 -1.49
CA ARG A 161 10.15 -21.27 -2.10
C ARG A 161 8.79 -20.64 -1.82
N TYR A 162 8.67 -19.36 -2.20
CA TYR A 162 7.50 -18.54 -1.89
C TYR A 162 6.24 -19.36 -2.19
N PRO A 163 5.34 -19.56 -1.21
CA PRO A 163 4.16 -20.38 -1.41
C PRO A 163 3.35 -19.71 -2.53
N GLN A 164 3.20 -20.42 -3.64
CA GLN A 164 2.20 -20.03 -4.62
C GLN A 164 0.90 -20.62 -4.10
N ASP A 165 -0.09 -19.78 -3.86
CA ASP A 165 -1.43 -20.27 -3.65
C ASP A 165 -1.87 -20.88 -4.99
N GLU A 166 -1.72 -22.21 -5.11
CA GLU A 166 -2.07 -23.00 -6.31
C GLU A 166 -3.56 -22.86 -6.68
N ASP A 167 -4.36 -22.22 -5.82
CA ASP A 167 -5.80 -22.01 -5.96
C ASP A 167 -6.21 -20.58 -6.40
N GLU A 168 -5.29 -19.59 -6.46
CA GLU A 168 -5.68 -18.18 -6.76
C GLU A 168 -5.70 -17.82 -8.27
N ASP A 169 -5.04 -18.59 -9.13
CA ASP A 169 -4.94 -18.33 -10.57
C ASP A 169 -6.30 -18.44 -11.32
N ASP A 170 -7.32 -19.06 -10.69
CA ASP A 170 -8.68 -19.18 -11.24
C ASP A 170 -9.70 -18.22 -10.56
N ALA A 171 -9.39 -17.60 -9.41
CA ALA A 171 -10.34 -16.80 -8.63
C ALA A 171 -10.05 -15.29 -8.60
N GLN A 172 -8.80 -14.85 -8.71
CA GLN A 172 -8.43 -13.44 -8.51
C GLN A 172 -8.55 -12.54 -9.76
N ARG A 173 -9.20 -12.98 -10.83
CA ARG A 173 -9.59 -12.08 -11.92
C ARG A 173 -10.80 -11.19 -11.60
N ASP A 174 -11.53 -11.46 -10.52
CA ASP A 174 -12.85 -10.86 -10.28
C ASP A 174 -12.99 -9.98 -9.01
N GLU A 175 -12.01 -9.89 -8.10
CA GLU A 175 -12.30 -9.37 -6.73
C GLU A 175 -11.53 -8.13 -6.24
N ALA A 176 -10.67 -7.50 -7.03
CA ALA A 176 -10.05 -6.25 -6.60
C ALA A 176 -11.07 -5.11 -6.75
N HIS A 177 -11.82 -4.73 -5.70
CA HIS A 177 -12.26 -3.36 -5.31
C HIS A 177 -13.24 -3.43 -4.12
N GLY A 178 -12.81 -3.02 -2.91
CA GLY A 178 -13.71 -2.80 -1.77
C GLY A 178 -12.99 -2.43 -0.48
N GLY A 179 -13.38 -1.32 0.14
CA GLY A 179 -12.84 -0.90 1.44
C GLY A 179 -13.50 0.33 2.07
N SER A 180 -14.43 0.07 3.01
CA SER A 180 -14.51 0.60 4.39
C SER A 180 -15.03 2.03 4.66
N THR A 181 -16.03 2.07 5.56
CA THR A 181 -16.82 3.21 6.08
C THR A 181 -16.42 3.66 7.51
N ASP A 182 -16.53 4.96 7.84
CA ASP A 182 -17.15 5.48 9.09
C ASP A 182 -17.51 7.00 9.01
N THR A 183 -18.31 7.49 9.95
CA THR A 183 -19.41 8.47 9.84
C THR A 183 -19.35 9.66 10.83
N GLY A 184 -20.00 10.80 10.46
CA GLY A 184 -20.51 11.89 11.34
C GLY A 184 -19.66 13.17 11.37
N ASP A 185 -20.15 14.42 11.23
CA ASP A 185 -21.42 15.03 11.66
C ASP A 185 -21.87 16.21 10.77
N ALA A 186 -23.17 16.50 10.89
CA ALA A 186 -24.04 17.37 10.11
C ALA A 186 -23.73 18.89 10.15
N ASP A 187 -23.43 19.43 8.97
CA ASP A 187 -24.01 20.68 8.47
C ASP A 187 -24.46 20.42 7.03
N GLY A 188 -25.44 21.18 6.52
CA GLY A 188 -26.13 20.97 5.23
C GLY A 188 -25.27 21.07 3.96
N GLU A 189 -24.17 20.33 3.91
CA GLU A 189 -23.36 20.07 2.75
C GLU A 189 -24.13 19.14 1.82
N SER A 190 -24.15 19.52 0.55
CA SER A 190 -24.55 18.63 -0.52
C SER A 190 -23.54 17.48 -0.55
N SER A 191 -23.74 16.45 0.28
CA SER A 191 -22.91 15.24 0.30
C SER A 191 -22.77 14.75 -1.13
N ALA A 192 -21.53 14.54 -1.56
CA ALA A 192 -21.27 14.02 -2.88
C ALA A 192 -22.03 12.69 -3.05
N ARG A 193 -22.66 12.51 -4.22
CA ARG A 193 -23.48 11.35 -4.54
C ARG A 193 -22.86 10.58 -5.69
N GLY A 194 -22.78 9.27 -5.53
CA GLY A 194 -22.51 8.32 -6.61
C GLY A 194 -23.79 7.94 -7.34
N THR A 195 -23.65 7.30 -8.50
CA THR A 195 -24.77 6.69 -9.23
C THR A 195 -24.43 5.24 -9.55
N LEU A 196 -25.28 4.32 -9.10
CA LEU A 196 -25.18 2.90 -9.44
C LEU A 196 -26.11 2.60 -10.61
N VAL A 197 -25.62 1.84 -11.59
CA VAL A 197 -26.44 1.28 -12.67
C VAL A 197 -26.92 -0.09 -12.22
N LEU A 198 -28.25 -0.31 -12.19
CA LEU A 198 -28.81 -1.57 -11.71
C LEU A 198 -29.16 -2.53 -12.85
N ASP A 199 -29.14 -3.83 -12.56
CA ASP A 199 -29.48 -4.90 -13.49
C ASP A 199 -30.90 -4.69 -14.05
N PRO A 200 -31.05 -4.55 -15.38
CA PRO A 200 -32.34 -4.37 -16.02
C PRO A 200 -33.31 -5.55 -15.85
N GLN A 201 -32.83 -6.72 -15.42
CA GLN A 201 -33.65 -7.92 -15.20
C GLN A 201 -34.30 -7.97 -13.81
N ARG A 202 -33.77 -7.21 -12.83
CA ARG A 202 -34.35 -7.11 -11.49
C ARG A 202 -35.51 -6.13 -11.48
N SER A 203 -36.62 -6.52 -10.87
CA SER A 203 -37.80 -5.64 -10.76
C SER A 203 -37.61 -4.62 -9.62
N PHE A 204 -38.40 -3.55 -9.65
CA PHE A 204 -38.45 -2.61 -8.52
C PHE A 204 -38.88 -3.29 -7.20
N ASP A 205 -39.78 -4.27 -7.27
CA ASP A 205 -40.20 -5.04 -6.08
C ASP A 205 -39.05 -5.87 -5.51
N ASP A 206 -38.23 -6.50 -6.37
CA ASP A 206 -37.01 -7.20 -5.94
C ASP A 206 -36.04 -6.24 -5.26
N LEU A 207 -35.82 -5.05 -5.84
CA LEU A 207 -34.97 -4.02 -5.25
C LEU A 207 -35.50 -3.58 -3.88
N CYS A 208 -36.82 -3.36 -3.75
CA CYS A 208 -37.43 -3.01 -2.48
C CYS A 208 -37.24 -4.10 -1.43
N ALA A 209 -37.42 -5.37 -1.81
CA ALA A 209 -37.20 -6.50 -0.91
C ALA A 209 -35.74 -6.55 -0.41
N THR A 210 -34.78 -6.46 -1.33
CA THR A 210 -33.35 -6.41 -1.02
C THR A 210 -33.00 -5.26 -0.08
N LEU A 211 -33.47 -4.05 -0.38
CA LEU A 211 -33.21 -2.86 0.44
C LEU A 211 -33.89 -2.94 1.81
N ALA A 212 -35.09 -3.51 1.90
CA ALA A 212 -35.80 -3.69 3.16
C ALA A 212 -35.08 -4.66 4.12
N GLU A 213 -34.35 -5.65 3.61
CA GLU A 213 -33.50 -6.54 4.44
C GLU A 213 -32.40 -5.76 5.19
N GLN A 214 -31.98 -4.62 4.64
CA GLN A 214 -31.01 -3.71 5.23
C GLN A 214 -31.66 -2.52 5.97
N GLY A 215 -32.98 -2.57 6.19
CA GLY A 215 -33.74 -1.56 6.94
C GLY A 215 -34.09 -0.29 6.15
N TRP A 216 -33.95 -0.30 4.81
CA TRP A 216 -34.39 0.80 3.97
C TRP A 216 -35.90 0.73 3.70
N GLU A 217 -36.57 1.87 3.78
CA GLU A 217 -38.00 1.98 3.52
C GLU A 217 -38.27 2.91 2.33
N VAL A 218 -39.21 2.52 1.47
CA VAL A 218 -39.69 3.40 0.39
C VAL A 218 -40.59 4.47 1.01
N VAL A 219 -40.10 5.71 1.07
CA VAL A 219 -40.85 6.85 1.61
C VAL A 219 -41.68 7.57 0.56
N ASN A 220 -41.28 7.48 -0.72
CA ASN A 220 -41.99 8.08 -1.82
C ASN A 220 -41.77 7.28 -3.11
N ALA A 221 -42.82 7.14 -3.93
CA ALA A 221 -42.76 6.52 -5.25
C ALA A 221 -43.84 7.07 -6.17
N SER A 222 -43.57 7.10 -7.48
CA SER A 222 -44.56 7.44 -8.52
C SER A 222 -45.82 6.55 -8.40
N ARG A 223 -47.00 7.17 -8.27
CA ARG A 223 -48.27 6.45 -8.04
C ARG A 223 -48.96 5.90 -9.29
N GLN A 224 -48.55 6.35 -10.47
CA GLN A 224 -49.14 5.97 -11.75
C GLN A 224 -48.03 5.69 -12.78
N PRO A 225 -47.25 4.62 -12.59
CA PRO A 225 -46.14 4.34 -13.48
C PRO A 225 -46.61 3.96 -14.88
N ILE A 226 -45.84 4.36 -15.88
CA ILE A 226 -46.04 3.99 -17.30
C ILE A 226 -45.93 2.48 -17.47
N VAL A 227 -45.00 1.84 -16.74
CA VAL A 227 -44.84 0.39 -16.70
C VAL A 227 -45.40 -0.13 -15.37
N PRO A 228 -46.43 -0.99 -15.37
CA PRO A 228 -46.98 -1.53 -14.13
C PRO A 228 -45.90 -2.18 -13.25
N GLY A 229 -45.83 -1.75 -11.99
CA GLY A 229 -44.83 -2.23 -11.02
C GLY A 229 -43.48 -1.50 -11.04
N GLU A 230 -43.26 -0.53 -11.93
CA GLU A 230 -41.96 0.16 -12.06
C GLU A 230 -42.15 1.69 -11.99
N PRO A 231 -42.06 2.30 -10.79
CA PRO A 231 -42.14 3.74 -10.64
C PRO A 231 -40.99 4.45 -11.38
N GLU A 232 -41.27 5.55 -12.08
CA GLU A 232 -40.22 6.34 -12.73
C GLU A 232 -39.23 6.93 -11.73
N HIS A 233 -39.70 7.22 -10.52
CA HIS A 233 -38.92 7.73 -9.41
C HIS A 233 -39.37 7.11 -8.09
N ALA A 234 -38.41 6.80 -7.23
CA ALA A 234 -38.66 6.44 -5.84
C ALA A 234 -37.56 6.99 -4.92
N LEU A 235 -37.90 7.23 -3.66
CA LEU A 235 -36.97 7.64 -2.61
C LEU A 235 -37.00 6.59 -1.51
N PHE A 236 -35.82 6.12 -1.12
CA PHE A 236 -35.61 5.23 0.01
C PHE A 236 -34.96 6.01 1.15
N GLU A 237 -35.32 5.66 2.37
CA GLU A 237 -34.76 6.26 3.58
C GLU A 237 -34.38 5.17 4.58
N ARG A 238 -33.22 5.35 5.23
CA ARG A 238 -32.77 4.55 6.36
C ARG A 238 -31.99 5.46 7.29
N ALA A 239 -32.49 5.62 8.51
CA ALA A 239 -31.98 6.63 9.44
C ALA A 239 -31.92 8.02 8.78
N ALA A 240 -30.75 8.65 8.71
CA ALA A 240 -30.56 9.96 8.07
C ALA A 240 -30.02 9.88 6.62
N GLN A 241 -29.94 8.67 6.04
CA GLN A 241 -29.45 8.45 4.68
C GLN A 241 -30.61 8.33 3.69
N HIS A 242 -30.36 8.74 2.44
CA HIS A 242 -31.35 8.73 1.37
C HIS A 242 -30.78 8.16 0.07
N LEU A 243 -31.52 7.25 -0.57
CA LEU A 243 -31.25 6.76 -1.93
C LEU A 243 -32.33 7.25 -2.89
N ALA A 244 -31.95 7.74 -4.07
CA ALA A 244 -32.90 8.16 -5.09
C ALA A 244 -32.86 7.20 -6.28
N TYR A 245 -33.97 6.53 -6.53
CA TYR A 245 -34.16 5.63 -7.66
C TYR A 245 -34.78 6.37 -8.85
N SER A 246 -34.29 6.07 -10.05
CA SER A 246 -34.94 6.48 -11.29
C SER A 246 -35.01 5.33 -12.31
N PHE A 247 -36.10 5.31 -13.07
CA PHE A 247 -36.36 4.31 -14.10
C PHE A 247 -36.71 4.98 -15.44
N ASN A 248 -35.97 4.62 -16.49
CA ASN A 248 -36.28 5.01 -17.84
C ASN A 248 -37.07 3.91 -18.56
N PRO A 249 -38.39 4.07 -18.80
CA PRO A 249 -39.22 3.02 -19.36
C PRO A 249 -38.93 2.71 -20.85
N VAL A 250 -38.23 3.59 -21.57
CA VAL A 250 -37.96 3.42 -23.01
C VAL A 250 -36.93 2.32 -23.23
N CYS A 251 -35.87 2.31 -22.43
CA CYS A 251 -34.77 1.35 -22.52
C CYS A 251 -34.64 0.46 -21.29
N ARG A 252 -35.51 0.60 -20.27
CA ARG A 252 -35.44 -0.10 -18.98
C ARG A 252 -34.11 0.13 -18.25
N LEU A 253 -33.62 1.37 -18.26
CA LEU A 253 -32.45 1.74 -17.46
C LEU A 253 -32.91 2.04 -16.02
N ARG A 254 -32.24 1.44 -15.04
CA ARG A 254 -32.43 1.70 -13.62
C ARG A 254 -31.16 2.34 -13.07
N LEU A 255 -31.33 3.46 -12.39
CA LEU A 255 -30.25 4.15 -11.71
C LEU A 255 -30.62 4.32 -10.24
N LEU A 256 -29.64 4.18 -9.37
CA LEU A 256 -29.76 4.44 -7.95
C LEU A 256 -28.68 5.45 -7.54
N GLU A 257 -29.08 6.67 -7.21
CA GLU A 257 -28.18 7.65 -6.62
C GLU A 257 -27.98 7.30 -5.14
N VAL A 258 -26.71 7.15 -4.78
CA VAL A 258 -26.29 6.71 -3.44
C VAL A 258 -25.34 7.75 -2.85
N PRO A 259 -25.32 7.95 -1.53
CA PRO A 259 -24.27 8.75 -0.92
C PRO A 259 -22.93 8.00 -1.07
N LEU A 260 -21.80 8.73 -1.15
CA LEU A 260 -20.49 8.10 -1.35
C LEU A 260 -20.06 7.22 -0.16
N ASP A 261 -20.63 7.43 1.02
CA ASP A 261 -20.41 6.69 2.27
C ASP A 261 -21.48 5.60 2.50
N LEU A 262 -22.14 5.12 1.43
CA LEU A 262 -23.05 3.97 1.53
C LEU A 262 -22.26 2.73 1.99
N ASP A 263 -22.78 2.00 2.97
CA ASP A 263 -22.10 0.83 3.52
C ASP A 263 -21.94 -0.31 2.50
N ASP A 264 -20.78 -0.97 2.57
CA ASP A 264 -20.40 -2.08 1.69
C ASP A 264 -21.42 -3.22 1.73
N ALA A 265 -22.04 -3.49 2.89
CA ALA A 265 -23.05 -4.53 3.04
C ALA A 265 -24.31 -4.24 2.21
N THR A 266 -24.76 -2.99 2.18
CA THR A 266 -25.86 -2.56 1.31
C THR A 266 -25.45 -2.62 -0.15
N VAL A 267 -24.26 -2.14 -0.51
CA VAL A 267 -23.76 -2.16 -1.91
C VAL A 267 -23.65 -3.59 -2.44
N ALA A 268 -23.12 -4.53 -1.65
CA ALA A 268 -22.93 -5.93 -2.05
C ALA A 268 -24.24 -6.68 -2.35
N LEU A 269 -25.36 -6.21 -1.79
CA LEU A 269 -26.68 -6.80 -2.05
C LEU A 269 -27.35 -6.20 -3.29
N LEU A 270 -26.92 -5.02 -3.73
CA LEU A 270 -27.52 -4.36 -4.89
C LEU A 270 -27.10 -5.07 -6.18
N PRO A 271 -28.02 -5.24 -7.15
CA PRO A 271 -27.71 -5.86 -8.43
C PRO A 271 -27.02 -4.84 -9.35
N VAL A 272 -25.82 -4.40 -8.98
CA VAL A 272 -25.07 -3.38 -9.72
C VAL A 272 -24.51 -3.97 -11.01
N GLN A 273 -24.46 -3.16 -12.05
CA GLN A 273 -23.88 -3.49 -13.35
C GLN A 273 -22.59 -2.69 -13.53
N ASP A 274 -21.55 -3.38 -13.98
CA ASP A 274 -20.22 -2.82 -14.07
C ASP A 274 -19.92 -2.24 -15.47
N VAL A 275 -18.66 -1.85 -15.68
CA VAL A 275 -18.17 -1.36 -16.98
C VAL A 275 -18.29 -2.42 -18.08
N GLN A 276 -18.08 -3.69 -17.77
CA GLN A 276 -18.13 -4.79 -18.73
C GLN A 276 -19.57 -5.07 -19.17
N ASP A 277 -20.53 -5.08 -18.25
CA ASP A 277 -21.95 -5.25 -18.54
C ASP A 277 -22.45 -4.16 -19.49
N VAL A 278 -22.14 -2.89 -19.18
CA VAL A 278 -22.52 -1.75 -20.02
C VAL A 278 -21.84 -1.80 -21.39
N GLN A 279 -20.59 -2.25 -21.46
CA GLN A 279 -19.90 -2.47 -22.73
C GLN A 279 -20.56 -3.58 -23.56
N GLY A 280 -21.06 -4.63 -22.90
CA GLY A 280 -21.92 -5.64 -23.50
C GLY A 280 -23.15 -5.01 -24.14
N TRP A 281 -23.90 -4.19 -23.39
CA TRP A 281 -25.11 -3.53 -23.90
C TRP A 281 -24.84 -2.60 -25.09
N LEU A 282 -23.72 -1.88 -25.10
CA LEU A 282 -23.30 -1.03 -26.22
C LEU A 282 -23.02 -1.82 -27.51
N SER A 283 -22.70 -3.12 -27.37
CA SER A 283 -22.33 -4.00 -28.48
C SER A 283 -23.50 -4.84 -29.01
N GLU A 284 -24.60 -4.94 -28.25
CA GLU A 284 -25.81 -5.63 -28.65
C GLU A 284 -26.45 -4.99 -29.91
N PRO A 285 -27.07 -5.77 -30.80
CA PRO A 285 -27.74 -5.23 -31.99
C PRO A 285 -29.12 -4.63 -31.69
N ASP A 286 -29.71 -4.94 -30.53
CA ASP A 286 -31.01 -4.40 -30.13
C ASP A 286 -30.92 -2.92 -29.78
N GLU A 287 -31.66 -2.08 -30.52
CA GLU A 287 -31.64 -0.62 -30.39
C GLU A 287 -31.97 -0.13 -28.97
N ARG A 288 -32.84 -0.84 -28.23
CA ARG A 288 -33.19 -0.45 -26.85
C ARG A 288 -32.07 -0.78 -25.88
N THR A 289 -31.43 -1.93 -26.04
CA THR A 289 -30.26 -2.32 -25.25
C THR A 289 -29.07 -1.40 -25.52
N GLN A 290 -28.83 -1.02 -26.77
CA GLN A 290 -27.82 0.00 -27.09
C GLN A 290 -28.12 1.35 -26.43
N LEU A 291 -29.39 1.80 -26.50
CA LEU A 291 -29.79 3.04 -25.83
C LEU A 291 -29.61 2.96 -24.31
N ARG A 292 -29.86 1.80 -23.70
CA ARG A 292 -29.54 1.56 -22.28
C ARG A 292 -28.05 1.70 -22.01
N GLY A 293 -27.21 1.04 -22.80
CA GLY A 293 -25.74 1.13 -22.71
C GLY A 293 -25.23 2.56 -22.83
N ILE A 294 -25.75 3.33 -23.79
CA ILE A 294 -25.37 4.74 -24.00
C ILE A 294 -25.67 5.59 -22.77
N LEU A 295 -26.88 5.47 -22.23
CA LEU A 295 -27.31 6.27 -21.09
C LEU A 295 -26.62 5.83 -19.79
N ALA A 296 -26.44 4.52 -19.57
CA ALA A 296 -25.69 3.99 -18.43
C ALA A 296 -24.24 4.48 -18.42
N ALA A 297 -23.58 4.48 -19.58
CA ALA A 297 -22.21 4.96 -19.72
C ALA A 297 -22.02 6.44 -19.32
N ALA A 298 -23.06 7.28 -19.43
CA ALA A 298 -22.99 8.67 -18.99
C ALA A 298 -22.88 8.82 -17.46
N HIS A 299 -23.30 7.80 -16.70
CA HIS A 299 -23.24 7.74 -15.24
C HIS A 299 -22.06 6.88 -14.72
N LEU A 300 -21.35 6.19 -15.63
CA LEU A 300 -20.16 5.40 -15.35
C LEU A 300 -19.00 5.90 -16.25
N PRO A 301 -18.43 7.08 -15.96
CA PRO A 301 -17.40 7.68 -16.81
C PRO A 301 -16.16 6.78 -16.87
N HIS A 302 -15.95 6.12 -18.01
CA HIS A 302 -14.83 5.21 -18.21
C HIS A 302 -14.30 5.27 -19.65
N PRO A 303 -12.96 5.26 -19.88
CA PRO A 303 -12.39 5.38 -21.23
C PRO A 303 -12.88 4.30 -22.22
N ARG A 304 -13.03 3.05 -21.76
CA ARG A 304 -13.55 1.95 -22.61
C ARG A 304 -15.02 2.18 -23.03
N LEU A 305 -15.84 2.75 -22.15
CA LEU A 305 -17.23 3.07 -22.46
C LEU A 305 -17.32 4.26 -23.42
N LEU A 306 -16.44 5.26 -23.27
CA LEU A 306 -16.35 6.37 -24.22
C LEU A 306 -16.07 5.89 -25.65
N GLU A 307 -15.17 4.93 -25.83
CA GLU A 307 -14.91 4.32 -27.14
C GLU A 307 -16.16 3.64 -27.70
N GLY A 308 -16.81 2.80 -26.89
CA GLY A 308 -18.06 2.12 -27.25
C GLY A 308 -19.17 3.08 -27.68
N VAL A 309 -19.43 4.11 -26.87
CA VAL A 309 -20.43 5.15 -27.16
C VAL A 309 -20.07 5.94 -28.42
N THR A 310 -18.78 6.26 -28.63
CA THR A 310 -18.32 7.01 -29.82
C THR A 310 -18.57 6.24 -31.11
N ARG A 311 -18.43 4.91 -31.12
CA ARG A 311 -18.76 4.08 -32.29
C ARG A 311 -20.23 4.20 -32.71
N LEU A 312 -21.14 4.49 -31.78
CA LEU A 312 -22.57 4.66 -32.05
C LEU A 312 -22.93 6.07 -32.57
N HIS A 313 -21.98 7.00 -32.72
CA HIS A 313 -22.22 8.32 -33.32
C HIS A 313 -22.75 8.24 -34.76
N GLY A 314 -22.35 7.20 -35.50
CA GLY A 314 -22.77 6.93 -36.87
C GLY A 314 -23.99 6.02 -36.99
N HIS A 315 -24.70 5.73 -35.89
CA HIS A 315 -25.80 4.77 -35.90
C HIS A 315 -26.94 5.18 -36.86
N PRO A 316 -27.53 4.26 -37.66
CA PRO A 316 -28.58 4.60 -38.63
C PRO A 316 -29.82 5.26 -38.03
N ARG A 317 -30.16 4.93 -36.77
CA ARG A 317 -31.20 5.63 -36.00
C ARG A 317 -30.65 6.92 -35.41
N ALA A 318 -31.23 8.04 -35.84
CA ALA A 318 -30.88 9.36 -35.34
C ALA A 318 -31.00 9.51 -33.82
N SER A 319 -31.97 8.83 -33.17
CA SER A 319 -32.13 8.87 -31.71
C SER A 319 -30.92 8.31 -30.97
N ILE A 320 -30.41 7.15 -31.40
CA ILE A 320 -29.23 6.50 -30.84
C ILE A 320 -27.98 7.34 -31.12
N ALA A 321 -27.80 7.79 -32.36
CA ALA A 321 -26.66 8.64 -32.73
C ALA A 321 -26.61 9.96 -31.94
N ASN A 322 -27.77 10.57 -31.67
CA ASN A 322 -27.86 11.78 -30.86
C ASN A 322 -27.56 11.52 -29.38
N ALA A 323 -28.15 10.46 -28.81
CA ALA A 323 -27.89 10.06 -27.42
C ALA A 323 -26.40 9.74 -27.21
N ALA A 324 -25.79 9.04 -28.17
CA ALA A 324 -24.37 8.69 -28.13
C ALA A 324 -23.47 9.94 -28.14
N ARG A 325 -23.76 10.92 -29.00
CA ARG A 325 -23.00 12.19 -29.05
C ARG A 325 -23.12 13.00 -27.75
N HIS A 326 -24.31 13.05 -27.16
CA HIS A 326 -24.52 13.76 -25.89
C HIS A 326 -23.78 13.06 -24.74
N SER A 327 -23.94 11.74 -24.64
CA SER A 327 -23.33 10.93 -23.58
C SER A 327 -21.79 10.94 -23.68
N SER A 328 -21.22 10.83 -24.88
CA SER A 328 -19.76 10.95 -25.06
C SER A 328 -19.21 12.29 -24.60
N ALA A 329 -19.93 13.39 -24.85
CA ALA A 329 -19.51 14.72 -24.39
C ALA A 329 -19.55 14.82 -22.86
N SER A 330 -20.58 14.23 -22.22
CA SER A 330 -20.68 14.15 -20.75
C SER A 330 -19.54 13.32 -20.14
N ILE A 331 -19.26 12.15 -20.71
CA ILE A 331 -18.16 11.26 -20.26
C ILE A 331 -16.81 11.98 -20.41
N GLN A 332 -16.54 12.59 -21.57
CA GLN A 332 -15.31 13.37 -21.80
C GLN A 332 -15.15 14.52 -20.80
N ALA A 333 -16.22 15.26 -20.53
CA ALA A 333 -16.16 16.37 -19.57
C ALA A 333 -15.79 15.89 -18.16
N THR A 334 -16.31 14.73 -17.75
CA THR A 334 -16.03 14.13 -16.45
C THR A 334 -14.61 13.60 -16.36
N LEU A 335 -14.18 12.78 -17.34
CA LEU A 335 -12.79 12.27 -17.40
C LEU A 335 -11.75 13.40 -17.41
N HIS A 336 -12.01 14.48 -18.15
CA HIS A 336 -11.13 15.65 -18.18
C HIS A 336 -11.18 16.50 -16.90
N ALA A 337 -12.24 16.42 -16.10
CA ALA A 337 -12.28 17.07 -14.79
C ALA A 337 -11.31 16.35 -13.83
N ASP A 338 -11.34 15.02 -13.82
CA ASP A 338 -10.46 14.19 -12.99
C ASP A 338 -9.00 14.34 -13.39
N ASP A 339 -8.69 14.31 -14.68
CA ASP A 339 -7.32 14.54 -15.19
C ASP A 339 -6.78 15.90 -14.77
N ARG A 340 -7.61 16.95 -14.81
CA ARG A 340 -7.21 18.30 -14.39
C ARG A 340 -7.01 18.38 -12.87
N ALA A 341 -7.88 17.76 -12.08
CA ALA A 341 -7.73 17.70 -10.63
C ALA A 341 -6.44 16.97 -10.25
N ARG A 342 -6.18 15.82 -10.86
CA ARG A 342 -4.94 15.04 -10.71
C ARG A 342 -3.71 15.84 -11.14
N ALA A 343 -3.69 16.45 -12.32
CA ALA A 343 -2.58 17.28 -12.77
C ALA A 343 -2.33 18.48 -11.84
N THR A 344 -3.39 19.08 -11.31
CA THR A 344 -3.30 20.16 -10.32
C THR A 344 -2.67 19.65 -9.02
N ALA A 345 -3.11 18.50 -8.51
CA ALA A 345 -2.56 17.87 -7.31
C ALA A 345 -1.08 17.52 -7.47
N LEU A 346 -0.70 16.90 -8.59
CA LEU A 346 0.71 16.58 -8.90
C LEU A 346 1.57 17.86 -8.97
N THR A 347 1.05 18.91 -9.59
CA THR A 347 1.76 20.21 -9.63
C THR A 347 1.94 20.79 -8.23
N ALA A 348 0.89 20.76 -7.39
CA ALA A 348 0.96 21.24 -6.01
C ALA A 348 1.96 20.42 -5.18
N ILE A 349 2.01 19.10 -5.38
CA ILE A 349 2.97 18.20 -4.74
C ILE A 349 4.41 18.54 -5.11
N GLU A 350 4.70 18.81 -6.38
CA GLU A 350 6.05 19.21 -6.79
C GLU A 350 6.48 20.54 -6.19
N VAL A 351 5.56 21.51 -6.06
CA VAL A 351 5.83 22.76 -5.33
C VAL A 351 6.11 22.47 -3.85
N LEU A 352 5.31 21.64 -3.20
CA LEU A 352 5.52 21.26 -1.80
C LEU A 352 6.86 20.56 -1.59
N LYS A 353 7.28 19.66 -2.48
CA LYS A 353 8.60 19.01 -2.39
C LYS A 353 9.74 20.02 -2.45
N GLN A 354 9.64 21.04 -3.31
CA GLN A 354 10.64 22.10 -3.41
C GLN A 354 10.72 22.91 -2.11
N GLU A 355 9.58 23.29 -1.55
CA GLU A 355 9.50 24.04 -0.29
C GLU A 355 9.95 23.22 0.93
N LEU A 356 9.70 21.91 0.93
CA LEU A 356 10.09 20.99 2.01
C LEU A 356 11.57 20.62 1.97
N THR A 357 12.21 20.65 0.81
CA THR A 357 13.60 20.20 0.67
C THR A 357 14.56 20.90 1.66
N PRO A 358 14.55 22.24 1.83
CA PRO A 358 15.39 22.91 2.83
C PRO A 358 15.10 22.48 4.27
N LEU A 359 13.83 22.22 4.61
CA LEU A 359 13.44 21.74 5.94
C LEU A 359 14.01 20.35 6.21
N ILE A 360 13.89 19.43 5.25
CA ILE A 360 14.42 18.06 5.37
C ILE A 360 15.95 18.06 5.40
N GLN A 361 16.61 18.90 4.60
CA GLN A 361 18.07 19.08 4.65
C GLN A 361 18.54 19.57 6.03
N ALA A 362 17.82 20.55 6.61
CA ALA A 362 18.13 21.04 7.95
C ALA A 362 17.89 19.96 9.01
N LEU A 363 16.85 19.14 8.86
CA LEU A 363 16.54 18.04 9.76
C LEU A 363 17.60 16.93 9.72
N ALA A 364 18.20 16.70 8.55
CA ALA A 364 19.30 15.76 8.35
C ALA A 364 20.69 16.35 8.65
N SER A 365 20.78 17.56 9.20
CA SER A 365 22.05 18.21 9.53
C SER A 365 22.47 17.96 10.99
N GLU A 366 23.65 18.46 11.38
CA GLU A 366 24.10 18.46 12.79
C GLU A 366 23.13 19.19 13.74
N HIS A 367 22.32 20.12 13.23
CA HIS A 367 21.30 20.85 13.97
C HIS A 367 19.94 20.13 13.98
N GLY A 368 19.86 18.93 13.39
CA GLY A 368 18.64 18.17 13.19
C GLY A 368 17.87 17.89 14.46
N ALA A 369 18.56 17.57 15.57
CA ALA A 369 17.90 17.29 16.85
C ALA A 369 17.09 18.49 17.39
N ALA A 370 17.63 19.70 17.29
CA ALA A 370 16.93 20.91 17.73
C ALA A 370 15.71 21.21 16.84
N LEU A 371 15.82 20.95 15.54
CA LEU A 371 14.70 21.10 14.62
C LEU A 371 13.63 20.02 14.84
N ALA A 372 14.02 18.76 15.03
CA ALA A 372 13.11 17.66 15.38
C ALA A 372 12.30 18.00 16.62
N GLN A 373 12.94 18.56 17.66
CA GLN A 373 12.25 19.01 18.87
C GLN A 373 11.18 20.10 18.61
N ARG A 374 11.39 20.96 17.61
CA ARG A 374 10.42 21.99 17.17
C ARG A 374 9.28 21.42 16.33
N LEU A 375 9.51 20.29 15.67
CA LEU A 375 8.50 19.54 14.91
C LEU A 375 7.69 18.59 15.81
N ARG A 376 8.00 18.49 17.10
CA ARG A 376 7.23 17.67 18.04
C ARG A 376 5.75 18.09 18.02
N PRO A 377 4.80 17.17 17.81
CA PRO A 377 3.38 17.49 17.84
C PRO A 377 2.94 18.04 19.19
N GLN A 378 2.11 19.08 19.14
CA GLN A 378 1.40 19.68 20.27
C GLN A 378 0.09 18.93 20.56
N GLY A 379 -0.52 19.17 21.72
CA GLY A 379 -1.75 18.47 22.10
C GLY A 379 -2.91 18.63 21.09
N ALA A 380 -3.07 19.81 20.50
CA ALA A 380 -4.11 20.07 19.51
C ALA A 380 -3.83 19.44 18.14
N ASP A 381 -2.57 19.10 17.84
CA ASP A 381 -2.14 18.60 16.53
C ASP A 381 -2.70 17.20 16.26
N TYR A 382 -2.86 16.38 17.30
CA TYR A 382 -3.40 15.02 17.17
C TYR A 382 -4.83 15.03 16.64
N ALA A 383 -5.68 15.94 17.12
CA ALA A 383 -7.05 16.07 16.63
C ALA A 383 -7.14 16.63 15.20
N ARG A 384 -6.06 17.25 14.69
CA ARG A 384 -5.97 17.71 13.30
C ARG A 384 -5.41 16.63 12.37
N ALA A 385 -4.51 15.79 12.86
CA ALA A 385 -3.82 14.76 12.05
C ALA A 385 -4.60 13.45 11.95
N PHE A 386 -5.39 13.11 12.98
CA PHE A 386 -6.02 11.82 13.16
C PHE A 386 -7.53 11.94 13.28
N HIS A 387 -8.23 10.85 12.95
CA HIS A 387 -9.66 10.74 13.17
C HIS A 387 -10.01 11.01 14.64
N PRO A 388 -11.12 11.72 14.97
CA PRO A 388 -11.44 12.10 16.34
C PRO A 388 -11.47 10.94 17.33
N GLN A 389 -11.91 9.76 16.88
CA GLN A 389 -11.99 8.55 17.71
C GLN A 389 -10.63 8.02 18.17
N ILE A 390 -9.53 8.30 17.44
CA ILE A 390 -8.20 7.75 17.76
C ILE A 390 -7.16 8.81 18.17
N ALA A 391 -7.49 10.11 18.07
CA ALA A 391 -6.56 11.20 18.35
C ALA A 391 -5.93 11.13 19.76
N GLU A 392 -6.70 10.77 20.79
CA GLU A 392 -6.19 10.65 22.16
C GLU A 392 -5.28 9.43 22.35
N ALA A 393 -5.61 8.29 21.73
CA ALA A 393 -4.76 7.10 21.74
C ALA A 393 -3.42 7.37 21.01
N ALA A 394 -3.48 8.05 19.87
CA ALA A 394 -2.30 8.51 19.15
C ALA A 394 -1.43 9.43 20.02
N ARG A 395 -2.04 10.40 20.72
CA ARG A 395 -1.33 11.30 21.65
C ARG A 395 -0.53 10.53 22.70
N GLN A 396 -1.15 9.55 23.34
CA GLN A 396 -0.51 8.75 24.38
C GLN A 396 0.67 7.93 23.83
N ALA A 397 0.49 7.28 22.68
CA ALA A 397 1.55 6.50 22.02
C ALA A 397 2.76 7.40 21.66
N TYR A 398 2.49 8.57 21.11
CA TYR A 398 3.55 9.50 20.70
C TYR A 398 4.21 10.22 21.87
N GLU A 399 3.50 10.52 22.96
CA GLU A 399 4.14 11.11 24.15
C GLU A 399 5.17 10.17 24.77
N ALA A 400 4.91 8.86 24.76
CA ALA A 400 5.87 7.85 25.19
C ALA A 400 7.08 7.81 24.23
N LEU A 401 6.83 7.84 22.92
CA LEU A 401 7.88 7.83 21.89
C LEU A 401 8.78 9.08 22.00
N TRP A 402 8.19 10.26 22.16
CA TRP A 402 8.90 11.53 22.30
C TRP A 402 9.58 11.73 23.66
N ALA A 403 9.52 10.76 24.57
CA ALA A 403 10.37 10.74 25.76
C ALA A 403 11.87 10.56 25.39
N ASP A 404 12.15 9.86 24.28
CA ASP A 404 13.44 9.87 23.59
C ASP A 404 13.23 10.33 22.14
N PRO A 405 13.44 11.63 21.84
CA PRO A 405 13.12 12.18 20.54
C PRO A 405 13.73 11.40 19.37
N PRO A 406 12.96 11.16 18.29
CA PRO A 406 13.46 10.47 17.11
C PRO A 406 14.62 11.23 16.51
N ARG A 407 15.64 10.49 16.07
CA ARG A 407 16.82 11.07 15.44
C ARG A 407 16.78 10.79 13.96
N VAL A 408 16.97 11.85 13.18
CA VAL A 408 17.27 11.72 11.76
C VAL A 408 18.78 11.55 11.63
N GLY A 409 19.20 10.54 10.89
CA GLY A 409 20.59 10.30 10.54
C GLY A 409 21.18 11.50 9.81
N SER A 410 22.45 11.79 10.07
CA SER A 410 23.14 12.90 9.43
C SER A 410 23.38 12.61 7.95
N ALA A 411 22.89 13.48 7.07
CA ALA A 411 23.19 13.46 5.65
C ALA A 411 24.55 14.12 5.38
N SER A 412 25.38 13.50 4.53
CA SER A 412 26.54 14.19 3.97
C SER A 412 26.07 15.30 3.01
N ALA A 413 26.90 16.32 2.76
CA ALA A 413 26.57 17.37 1.78
C ALA A 413 26.34 16.82 0.35
N SER A 414 26.86 15.62 0.07
CA SER A 414 26.70 14.89 -1.20
C SER A 414 25.54 13.87 -1.18
N SER A 415 24.83 13.73 -0.06
CA SER A 415 23.69 12.82 0.01
C SER A 415 22.52 13.35 -0.82
N ARG A 416 21.83 12.45 -1.51
CA ARG A 416 20.61 12.76 -2.27
C ARG A 416 19.41 12.61 -1.33
N LEU A 417 18.46 13.55 -1.42
CA LEU A 417 17.17 13.43 -0.79
C LEU A 417 16.12 13.02 -1.81
N GLU A 418 15.25 12.12 -1.42
CA GLU A 418 14.07 11.75 -2.20
C GLU A 418 12.84 11.99 -1.32
N LEU A 419 11.89 12.80 -1.79
CA LEU A 419 10.70 13.20 -1.04
C LEU A 419 9.45 12.70 -1.76
N HIS A 420 8.52 12.15 -0.99
CA HIS A 420 7.22 11.70 -1.43
C HIS A 420 6.14 12.37 -0.57
N VAL A 421 5.10 12.85 -1.21
CA VAL A 421 4.05 13.65 -0.59
C VAL A 421 2.71 13.13 -1.07
N ALA A 422 1.80 12.86 -0.15
CA ALA A 422 0.47 12.37 -0.47
C ALA A 422 -0.56 12.90 0.55
N PRO A 423 -1.77 13.30 0.12
CA PRO A 423 -2.91 13.42 1.00
C PRO A 423 -3.22 12.07 1.65
N ALA A 424 -3.62 12.06 2.92
CA ALA A 424 -3.93 10.85 3.66
C ALA A 424 -5.04 10.01 2.99
N GLY A 425 -6.06 10.66 2.41
CA GLY A 425 -7.13 9.97 1.68
C GLY A 425 -6.63 9.20 0.46
N MET A 426 -5.46 9.54 -0.08
CA MET A 426 -4.83 8.80 -1.19
C MET A 426 -3.92 7.67 -0.70
N LEU A 427 -3.71 7.50 0.61
CA LEU A 427 -2.86 6.44 1.17
C LEU A 427 -3.58 5.10 1.32
N LEU A 428 -4.91 5.07 1.16
CA LEU A 428 -5.71 3.85 1.29
C LEU A 428 -5.43 2.86 0.14
N GLU A 429 -5.33 3.37 -1.08
CA GLU A 429 -5.14 2.58 -2.29
C GLU A 429 -3.70 2.66 -2.81
N ASP A 430 -3.27 1.68 -3.60
CA ASP A 430 -2.00 1.76 -4.31
C ASP A 430 -2.11 2.66 -5.55
N ASN A 431 -1.46 3.82 -5.51
CA ASN A 431 -1.43 4.78 -6.60
C ASN A 431 -0.04 5.42 -6.74
N GLU A 432 0.10 6.37 -7.65
CA GLU A 432 1.39 7.02 -7.93
C GLU A 432 1.95 7.86 -6.78
N LEU A 433 1.09 8.27 -5.83
CA LEU A 433 1.49 9.08 -4.67
C LEU A 433 1.74 8.23 -3.43
N SER A 434 0.94 7.19 -3.22
CA SER A 434 1.01 6.33 -2.04
C SER A 434 2.05 5.21 -2.13
N ARG A 435 2.40 4.72 -3.33
CA ARG A 435 3.33 3.58 -3.51
C ARG A 435 4.72 3.77 -2.88
N HIS A 436 5.10 5.01 -2.62
CA HIS A 436 6.38 5.37 -2.03
C HIS A 436 6.32 5.54 -0.50
N PHE A 437 5.15 5.39 0.10
CA PHE A 437 4.98 5.33 1.55
C PHE A 437 5.18 3.90 2.05
N PRO A 438 5.66 3.72 3.29
CA PRO A 438 5.73 2.39 3.91
C PRO A 438 4.39 1.66 3.88
N GLY A 439 4.41 0.34 3.67
CA GLY A 439 3.21 -0.47 3.53
C GLY A 439 2.17 -0.30 4.64
N GLY A 440 2.64 -0.11 5.88
CA GLY A 440 1.79 0.08 7.05
C GLY A 440 0.87 1.32 6.98
N TYR A 441 1.15 2.30 6.11
CA TYR A 441 0.28 3.45 5.92
C TYR A 441 -1.10 3.09 5.38
N ARG A 442 -1.22 2.06 4.53
CA ARG A 442 -2.52 1.62 4.01
C ARG A 442 -3.44 1.16 5.15
N ALA A 443 -2.88 0.45 6.11
CA ALA A 443 -3.61 -0.09 7.26
C ALA A 443 -4.12 1.02 8.21
N ILE A 444 -3.38 2.14 8.31
CA ILE A 444 -3.79 3.26 9.18
C ILE A 444 -4.49 4.40 8.42
N ALA A 445 -4.58 4.37 7.10
CA ALA A 445 -5.19 5.47 6.32
C ALA A 445 -6.60 5.85 6.80
N PRO A 446 -7.49 4.90 7.16
CA PRO A 446 -8.81 5.22 7.73
C PRO A 446 -8.76 5.93 9.10
N LEU A 447 -7.62 5.87 9.80
CA LEU A 447 -7.40 6.50 11.10
C LEU A 447 -6.84 7.93 10.98
N LEU A 448 -6.47 8.37 9.77
CA LEU A 448 -5.91 9.69 9.50
C LEU A 448 -7.02 10.66 9.06
N ASP A 449 -6.84 11.96 9.29
CA ASP A 449 -7.67 12.97 8.62
C ASP A 449 -7.33 12.95 7.11
N PRO A 450 -8.30 12.60 6.21
CA PRO A 450 -8.03 12.35 4.80
C PRO A 450 -7.53 13.59 4.04
N HIS A 451 -7.76 14.80 4.57
CA HIS A 451 -7.34 16.05 3.94
C HIS A 451 -5.92 16.46 4.29
N ARG A 452 -5.27 15.77 5.23
CA ARG A 452 -3.90 16.09 5.66
C ARG A 452 -2.86 15.59 4.68
N VAL A 453 -1.88 16.43 4.40
CA VAL A 453 -0.76 16.10 3.53
C VAL A 453 0.37 15.52 4.35
N TRP A 454 0.72 14.28 4.07
CA TRP A 454 1.80 13.54 4.70
C TRP A 454 3.03 13.50 3.80
N VAL A 455 4.19 13.37 4.42
CA VAL A 455 5.49 13.36 3.75
C VAL A 455 6.30 12.16 4.25
N ALA A 456 6.82 11.41 3.29
CA ALA A 456 7.87 10.41 3.47
C ALA A 456 9.13 10.86 2.72
N TRP A 457 10.31 10.52 3.23
CA TRP A 457 11.57 10.85 2.56
C TRP A 457 12.65 9.81 2.78
N LYS A 458 13.56 9.68 1.82
CA LYS A 458 14.76 8.84 1.91
C LYS A 458 16.02 9.74 1.89
N ILE A 459 16.99 9.42 2.74
CA ILE A 459 18.34 10.00 2.72
C ILE A 459 19.30 8.97 2.10
N ILE A 460 19.77 9.25 0.90
CA ILE A 460 20.55 8.31 0.08
C ILE A 460 22.01 8.78 0.07
N ALA A 461 22.90 7.92 0.55
CA ALA A 461 24.34 8.19 0.59
C ALA A 461 24.94 8.23 -0.83
N PRO A 462 26.05 8.97 -1.05
CA PRO A 462 26.69 9.05 -2.36
C PRO A 462 27.12 7.67 -2.87
N GLY A 463 26.70 7.31 -4.09
CA GLY A 463 27.02 6.03 -4.71
C GLY A 463 26.09 4.87 -4.32
N HIS A 464 25.11 5.10 -3.44
CA HIS A 464 24.08 4.13 -3.10
C HIS A 464 22.81 4.37 -3.91
N SER A 465 22.11 3.29 -4.28
CA SER A 465 20.79 3.34 -4.90
C SER A 465 19.67 3.55 -3.88
N ALA A 466 19.91 3.15 -2.64
CA ALA A 466 18.93 3.14 -1.57
C ALA A 466 19.42 3.88 -0.31
N GLY A 467 18.51 4.23 0.59
CA GLY A 467 18.82 5.13 1.70
C GLY A 467 17.93 4.92 2.92
N ILE A 468 18.21 5.65 4.00
CA ILE A 468 17.44 5.55 5.24
C ILE A 468 16.10 6.27 5.02
N ALA A 469 15.00 5.53 5.19
CA ALA A 469 13.65 6.04 5.04
C ALA A 469 13.13 6.63 6.35
N TYR A 470 12.43 7.75 6.24
CA TYR A 470 11.72 8.43 7.30
C TYR A 470 10.34 8.83 6.77
N ASP A 471 9.41 9.07 7.68
CA ASP A 471 8.03 9.40 7.34
C ASP A 471 7.35 10.09 8.53
N GLY A 472 6.10 10.50 8.30
CA GLY A 472 5.24 11.01 9.35
C GLY A 472 5.22 12.53 9.50
N LEU A 473 5.87 13.27 8.61
CA LEU A 473 5.80 14.74 8.63
C LEU A 473 4.48 15.18 7.98
N VAL A 474 3.68 15.99 8.67
CA VAL A 474 2.34 16.39 8.25
C VAL A 474 2.12 17.89 8.38
N TRP A 475 1.39 18.47 7.42
CA TRP A 475 0.99 19.88 7.44
C TRP A 475 -0.33 20.08 8.19
N LEU A 476 -0.33 20.92 9.22
CA LEU A 476 -1.47 21.18 10.10
C LEU A 476 -1.98 22.63 10.00
N ASP A 477 -2.10 23.11 8.77
CA ASP A 477 -2.59 24.44 8.37
C ASP A 477 -1.61 25.60 8.58
N ASP A 478 -0.95 25.67 9.73
CA ASP A 478 -0.05 26.77 10.10
C ASP A 478 1.40 26.34 10.38
N HIS A 479 1.62 25.04 10.58
CA HIS A 479 2.95 24.49 10.83
C HIS A 479 3.07 23.01 10.42
N TRP A 480 4.31 22.54 10.38
CA TRP A 480 4.65 21.12 10.21
C TRP A 480 4.82 20.44 11.56
N ALA A 481 4.24 19.26 11.72
CA ALA A 481 4.43 18.39 12.88
C ALA A 481 4.95 17.02 12.41
N TRP A 482 5.78 16.37 13.24
CA TRP A 482 6.40 15.09 12.90
C TRP A 482 5.87 13.97 13.80
N PHE A 483 5.11 13.07 13.19
CA PHE A 483 4.55 11.85 13.77
C PHE A 483 5.32 10.65 13.24
N PRO A 484 6.55 10.38 13.73
CA PRO A 484 7.43 9.35 13.17
C PRO A 484 6.75 7.98 13.14
N LYS A 485 6.79 7.29 11.99
CA LYS A 485 6.33 5.90 11.85
C LYS A 485 4.92 5.69 12.41
N PRO A 486 3.89 6.42 11.92
CA PRO A 486 2.54 6.37 12.49
C PRO A 486 1.92 5.00 12.47
N TYR A 487 2.21 4.21 11.44
CA TYR A 487 1.77 2.83 11.35
C TYR A 487 2.32 1.96 12.50
N ARG A 488 3.52 2.25 13.01
CA ARG A 488 4.10 1.57 14.17
C ARG A 488 3.45 2.03 15.48
N ALA A 489 3.24 3.33 15.65
CA ALA A 489 2.62 3.90 16.84
C ALA A 489 1.15 3.44 17.00
N LEU A 490 0.45 3.29 15.88
CA LEU A 490 -0.97 2.94 15.83
C LEU A 490 -1.24 1.44 15.57
N ALA A 491 -0.21 0.60 15.39
CA ALA A 491 -0.37 -0.82 15.04
C ALA A 491 -1.31 -1.61 15.97
N HIS A 492 -1.38 -1.23 17.25
CA HIS A 492 -2.25 -1.87 18.23
C HIS A 492 -3.74 -1.51 18.09
N LEU A 493 -4.06 -0.48 17.30
CA LEU A 493 -5.42 0.01 17.05
C LEU A 493 -6.04 -0.56 15.76
N VAL A 494 -5.23 -1.11 14.85
CA VAL A 494 -5.66 -1.63 13.53
C VAL A 494 -6.00 -3.12 13.60
N ARG A 495 -6.58 -3.59 14.72
CA ARG A 495 -6.83 -5.02 14.96
C ARG A 495 -8.29 -5.41 14.83
#